data_AF-A0A8J6IYP2-F1
#
_entry.id   AF-A0A8J6IYP2-F1
#
_cell.length_a   1.000
_cell.length_b   1.000
_cell.length_c   1.000
_cell.angle_alpha   90.00
_cell.angle_beta   90.00
_cell.angle_gamma   90.00
#
_symmetry.space_group_name_H-M   'P 1'
#
loop_
_entity.id
_entity.type
_entity.pdbx_description
1 polymer ?
#
loop_
_entity_poly.entity_id
_entity_poly.type
_entity_poly.pdbx_seq_one_letter_code
_entity_poly.pdbx_strand_id
1 'polypeptide(L)'
;MAAHAITSALEKQMICVDYAEIESKYVGETSKNLSRLFQTAKEQDTVIFFKEGQLLPYSGQGEEQRYLTGTFVTGCEALFLQEGAATKQEFAQVCAQADAVRRLGLSGRRLASLVLERLLARGEVEKVELADLGEDLYVAKNQRSDAKMTRREISLD
;
A
#
# COMPACT_ATOMS: atom_id res chain seq x y z
N MET A 1 7.32 7.77 20.94
CA MET A 1 7.80 8.68 21.99
C MET A 1 6.97 9.96 22.08
N ALA A 2 6.76 10.72 20.99
CA ALA A 2 5.94 11.94 21.03
C ALA A 2 4.49 11.74 21.52
N ALA A 3 3.78 10.71 21.04
CA ALA A 3 2.42 10.41 21.49
C ALA A 3 2.32 10.18 23.00
N HIS A 4 3.26 9.43 23.58
CA HIS A 4 3.32 9.19 25.03
C HIS A 4 3.61 10.47 25.83
N ALA A 5 4.42 11.39 25.28
CA ALA A 5 4.68 12.68 25.91
C ALA A 5 3.41 13.55 25.95
N ILE A 6 2.61 13.55 24.87
CA ILE A 6 1.32 14.25 24.81
C ILE A 6 0.34 13.67 25.82
N THR A 7 0.20 12.34 25.90
CA THR A 7 -0.73 11.73 26.85
C THR A 7 -0.31 11.93 28.30
N SER A 8 1.00 11.93 28.57
CA SER A 8 1.54 12.26 29.89
C SER A 8 1.26 13.72 30.26
N ALA A 9 1.38 14.66 29.33
CA ALA A 9 1.07 16.07 29.56
C ALA A 9 -0.43 16.33 29.77
N LEU A 10 -1.29 15.49 29.19
CA LEU A 10 -2.74 15.55 29.35
C LEU A 10 -3.25 14.78 30.57
N GLU A 11 -2.38 14.10 31.31
CA GLU A 11 -2.72 13.21 32.44
C GLU A 11 -3.73 12.10 32.06
N LYS A 12 -3.71 11.66 30.80
CA LYS A 12 -4.63 10.65 30.26
C LYS A 12 -3.93 9.37 29.89
N GLN A 13 -4.65 8.25 30.05
CA GLN A 13 -4.22 6.96 29.51
C GLN A 13 -4.31 6.97 27.98
N MET A 14 -3.51 6.12 27.34
CA MET A 14 -3.45 6.01 25.87
C MET A 14 -3.87 4.62 25.41
N ILE A 15 -4.77 4.57 24.43
CA ILE A 15 -5.08 3.35 23.67
C ILE A 15 -4.34 3.45 22.33
N CYS A 16 -3.30 2.64 22.14
CA CYS A 16 -2.58 2.56 20.88
C CYS A 16 -3.24 1.50 19.99
N VAL A 17 -3.67 1.89 18.79
CA VAL A 17 -4.32 0.98 17.84
C VAL A 17 -3.58 1.01 16.51
N ASP A 18 -3.23 -0.16 15.98
CA ASP A 18 -2.70 -0.27 14.62
C ASP A 18 -3.86 -0.14 13.63
N TYR A 19 -3.77 0.84 12.74
CA TYR A 19 -4.83 1.09 11.76
C TYR A 19 -5.03 -0.12 10.83
N ALA A 20 -3.96 -0.84 10.49
CA ALA A 20 -4.02 -2.03 9.65
C ALA A 20 -4.82 -3.18 10.29
N GLU A 21 -4.85 -3.25 11.63
CA GLU A 21 -5.62 -4.26 12.37
C GLU A 21 -7.13 -3.95 12.39
N ILE A 22 -7.51 -2.67 12.32
CA ILE A 22 -8.92 -2.25 12.33
C ILE A 22 -9.61 -2.51 10.97
N GLU A 23 -8.84 -2.48 9.87
CA GLU A 23 -9.34 -2.64 8.50
C GLU A 23 -9.68 -4.10 8.12
N SER A 24 -9.60 -5.05 9.05
CA SER A 24 -9.73 -6.49 8.79
C SER A 24 -11.01 -6.89 8.03
N LYS A 25 -10.85 -7.18 6.73
CA LYS A 25 -11.49 -8.16 5.80
C LYS A 25 -12.99 -8.51 5.84
N TYR A 26 -13.78 -8.09 6.82
CA TYR A 26 -15.22 -8.41 6.91
C TYR A 26 -16.06 -7.14 6.94
N VAL A 27 -16.86 -6.97 5.89
CA VAL A 27 -17.76 -5.82 5.71
C VAL A 27 -18.74 -5.75 6.89
N GLY A 28 -18.56 -4.75 7.76
CA GLY A 28 -19.44 -4.47 8.90
C GLY A 28 -18.82 -4.67 10.29
N GLU A 29 -17.65 -5.29 10.43
CA GLU A 29 -16.96 -5.43 11.72
C GLU A 29 -16.07 -4.22 12.03
N THR A 30 -15.44 -3.64 11.03
CA THR A 30 -14.61 -2.43 11.16
C THR A 30 -15.36 -1.27 11.81
N SER A 31 -16.59 -0.97 11.36
CA SER A 31 -17.41 0.11 11.91
C SER A 31 -17.85 -0.17 13.35
N LYS A 32 -18.15 -1.43 13.69
CA LYS A 32 -18.49 -1.84 15.07
C LYS A 32 -17.28 -1.74 16.00
N ASN A 33 -16.11 -2.16 15.55
CA ASN A 33 -14.87 -2.10 16.31
C ASN A 33 -14.44 -0.66 16.55
N LEU A 34 -14.53 0.21 15.54
CA LEU A 34 -14.33 1.66 15.70
C LEU A 34 -15.34 2.27 16.68
N SER A 35 -16.62 1.96 16.54
CA SER A 35 -17.66 2.48 17.44
C SER A 35 -17.39 2.08 18.89
N ARG A 36 -17.03 0.81 19.13
CA ARG A 36 -16.65 0.31 20.46
C ARG A 36 -15.38 0.99 20.98
N LEU A 37 -14.35 1.15 20.15
CA LEU A 37 -13.11 1.84 20.52
C LEU A 37 -13.37 3.27 20.97
N PHE A 38 -14.14 4.03 20.18
CA PHE A 38 -14.51 5.40 20.54
C PHE A 38 -15.37 5.47 21.80
N GLN A 39 -16.29 4.51 21.97
CA GLN A 39 -17.11 4.43 23.18
C GLN A 39 -16.25 4.14 24.42
N THR A 40 -15.36 3.16 24.36
CA THR A 40 -14.44 2.83 25.46
C THR A 40 -13.52 4.01 25.78
N ALA A 41 -12.98 4.69 24.77
CA ALA A 41 -12.13 5.86 24.99
C ALA A 41 -12.88 7.01 25.65
N LYS A 42 -14.17 7.19 25.29
CA LYS A 42 -15.04 8.19 25.93
C LYS A 42 -15.38 7.83 27.38
N GLU A 43 -15.68 6.55 27.66
CA GLU A 43 -16.01 6.07 29.00
C GLU A 43 -14.82 6.13 29.96
N GLN A 44 -13.61 5.89 29.44
CA GLN A 44 -12.37 5.86 30.22
C GLN A 44 -11.59 7.20 30.19
N ASP A 45 -12.11 8.20 29.49
CA ASP A 45 -11.45 9.50 29.21
C ASP A 45 -10.00 9.36 28.73
N THR A 46 -9.78 8.52 27.71
CA THR A 46 -8.45 8.19 27.19
C THR A 46 -8.17 8.78 25.81
N VAL A 47 -6.89 8.92 25.48
CA VAL A 47 -6.43 9.35 24.16
C VAL A 47 -6.27 8.13 23.26
N ILE A 48 -6.91 8.13 22.09
CA ILE A 48 -6.68 7.12 21.05
C ILE A 48 -5.52 7.57 20.19
N PHE A 49 -4.50 6.72 20.05
CA PHE A 49 -3.40 6.90 19.13
C PHE A 49 -3.47 5.86 18.01
N PHE A 50 -3.84 6.30 16.81
CA PHE A 50 -3.74 5.48 15.61
C PHE A 50 -2.30 5.44 15.14
N LYS A 51 -1.69 4.25 15.23
CA LYS A 51 -0.36 4.00 14.73
C LYS A 51 -0.48 3.49 13.30
N GLU A 52 0.12 4.21 12.36
CA GLU A 52 0.40 3.69 11.03
C GLU A 52 1.82 3.12 11.02
N GLY A 53 1.98 1.89 10.52
CA GLY A 53 3.26 1.19 10.57
C GLY A 53 4.34 1.82 9.70
N GLN A 54 4.01 2.13 8.44
CA GLN A 54 4.91 2.79 7.50
C GLN A 54 4.17 3.92 6.79
N LEU A 55 4.78 5.08 6.72
CA LEU A 55 4.37 6.18 5.84
C LEU A 55 5.42 6.33 4.75
N LEU A 56 4.97 6.42 3.51
CA LEU A 56 5.84 6.47 2.34
C LEU A 56 5.74 7.84 1.68
N PRO A 57 6.86 8.55 1.47
CA PRO A 57 6.82 9.86 0.84
C PRO A 57 6.28 9.73 -0.58
N TYR A 58 5.36 10.61 -0.94
CA TYR A 58 4.77 10.72 -2.26
C TYR A 58 4.73 12.18 -2.66
N SER A 59 5.59 12.57 -3.60
CA SER A 59 5.57 13.92 -4.16
C SER A 59 4.43 14.04 -5.17
N GLY A 60 3.50 14.96 -4.92
CA GLY A 60 2.49 15.41 -5.90
C GLY A 60 3.08 16.40 -6.93
N GLN A 61 2.30 16.84 -7.92
CA GLN A 61 2.65 18.04 -8.68
C GLN A 61 2.27 19.25 -7.82
N GLY A 62 3.20 19.69 -6.97
CA GLY A 62 3.05 20.79 -6.03
C GLY A 62 4.17 20.78 -4.98
N GLU A 63 4.38 21.89 -4.27
CA GLU A 63 5.38 22.00 -3.19
C GLU A 63 4.99 21.22 -1.92
N GLU A 64 3.79 20.66 -1.87
CA GLU A 64 3.25 19.97 -0.70
C GLU A 64 3.74 18.50 -0.64
N GLN A 65 4.46 18.17 0.43
CA GLN A 65 4.94 16.81 0.67
C GLN A 65 3.79 15.94 1.19
N ARG A 66 3.39 14.94 0.39
CA ARG A 66 2.35 13.98 0.76
C ARG A 66 2.97 12.67 1.19
N TYR A 67 2.21 11.90 1.97
CA TYR A 67 2.59 10.57 2.40
C TYR A 67 1.47 9.59 2.08
N LEU A 68 1.84 8.39 1.67
CA LEU A 68 0.93 7.26 1.50
C LEU A 68 1.06 6.33 2.69
N THR A 69 -0.05 5.74 3.11
CA THR A 69 -0.05 4.69 4.12
C THR A 69 0.61 3.43 3.57
N GLY A 70 1.31 2.70 4.43
CA GLY A 70 1.99 1.46 4.10
C GLY A 70 1.00 0.41 3.65
N THR A 71 -0.18 0.36 4.28
CA THR A 71 -1.31 -0.49 3.88
C THR A 71 -1.75 -0.26 2.44
N PHE A 72 -1.92 1.00 2.03
CA PHE A 72 -2.31 1.35 0.67
C PHE A 72 -1.27 0.90 -0.35
N VAL A 73 0.02 1.17 -0.10
CA VAL A 73 1.09 0.76 -1.00
C VAL A 73 1.24 -0.76 -1.05
N THR A 74 1.06 -1.45 0.09
CA THR A 74 1.08 -2.91 0.17
C THR A 74 -0.09 -3.53 -0.60
N GLY A 75 -1.27 -2.89 -0.60
CA GLY A 75 -2.39 -3.27 -1.46
C GLY A 75 -2.05 -3.17 -2.95
N CYS A 76 -1.35 -2.11 -3.37
CA CYS A 76 -0.87 -1.98 -4.74
C CYS A 76 0.23 -3.00 -5.08
N GLU A 77 1.16 -3.28 -4.18
CA GLU A 77 2.16 -4.35 -4.32
C GLU A 77 1.47 -5.71 -4.53
N ALA A 78 0.43 -6.02 -3.74
CA ALA A 78 -0.32 -7.26 -3.86
C ALA A 78 -1.06 -7.38 -5.20
N LEU A 79 -1.61 -6.29 -5.74
CA LEU A 79 -2.23 -6.26 -7.07
C LEU A 79 -1.20 -6.59 -8.16
N PHE A 80 0.00 -6.00 -8.09
CA PHE A 80 1.08 -6.32 -9.04
C PHE A 80 1.47 -7.81 -8.96
N LEU A 81 1.65 -8.33 -7.75
CA LEU A 81 2.04 -9.72 -7.54
C LEU A 81 0.96 -10.72 -7.99
N GLN A 82 -0.32 -10.33 -8.01
CA GLN A 82 -1.40 -11.14 -8.58
C GLN A 82 -1.34 -11.22 -10.11
N GLU A 83 -1.00 -10.12 -10.78
CA GLU A 83 -0.79 -10.09 -12.24
C GLU A 83 0.50 -10.82 -12.63
N GLY A 84 1.52 -10.78 -11.77
CA GLY A 84 2.77 -11.56 -11.89
C GLY A 84 3.81 -10.95 -12.82
N ALA A 85 3.40 -10.20 -13.84
CA ALA A 85 4.28 -9.35 -14.65
C ALA A 85 3.50 -8.19 -15.27
N ALA A 86 4.12 -7.02 -15.39
CA ALA A 86 3.57 -5.89 -16.12
C ALA A 86 4.68 -4.90 -16.51
N THR A 87 4.47 -4.17 -17.62
CA THR A 87 5.29 -2.98 -17.88
C THR A 87 4.89 -1.84 -16.94
N LYS A 88 5.77 -0.86 -16.79
CA LYS A 88 5.48 0.35 -16.01
C LYS A 88 4.21 1.06 -16.48
N GLN A 89 3.94 1.03 -17.79
CA GLN A 89 2.77 1.66 -18.40
C GLN A 89 1.48 0.88 -18.08
N GLU A 90 1.51 -0.44 -18.23
CA GLU A 90 0.38 -1.32 -17.91
C GLU A 90 0.01 -1.21 -16.43
N PHE A 91 1.00 -1.30 -15.54
CA PHE A 91 0.74 -1.21 -14.11
C PHE A 91 0.22 0.18 -13.72
N ALA A 92 0.71 1.25 -14.35
CA ALA A 92 0.18 2.60 -14.13
C ALA A 92 -1.30 2.73 -14.53
N GLN A 93 -1.76 2.03 -15.56
CA GLN A 93 -3.16 2.00 -15.95
C GLN A 93 -4.01 1.25 -14.92
N VAL A 94 -3.52 0.11 -14.43
CA VAL A 94 -4.18 -0.65 -13.35
C VAL A 94 -4.32 0.22 -12.10
N CYS A 95 -3.24 0.90 -11.69
CA CYS A 95 -3.28 1.83 -10.56
C CYS A 95 -4.27 2.99 -10.81
N ALA A 96 -4.33 3.55 -12.02
CA ALA A 96 -5.24 4.65 -12.35
C ALA A 96 -6.73 4.24 -12.35
N GLN A 97 -7.02 2.95 -12.48
CA GLN A 97 -8.38 2.40 -12.39
C GLN A 97 -8.82 2.18 -10.94
N ALA A 98 -7.89 2.09 -9.99
CA ALA A 98 -8.22 1.94 -8.57
C ALA A 98 -8.95 3.19 -8.06
N ASP A 99 -10.14 3.00 -7.48
CA ASP A 99 -10.99 4.09 -6.97
C ASP A 99 -10.27 5.01 -5.99
N ALA A 100 -9.39 4.46 -5.15
CA ALA A 100 -8.59 5.21 -4.19
C ALA A 100 -7.65 6.21 -4.88
N VAL A 101 -7.03 5.84 -6.02
CA VAL A 101 -6.12 6.71 -6.78
C VAL A 101 -6.88 7.89 -7.38
N ARG A 102 -8.09 7.66 -7.91
CA ARG A 102 -8.95 8.72 -8.45
C ARG A 102 -9.45 9.67 -7.37
N ARG A 103 -9.92 9.14 -6.24
CA ARG A 103 -10.44 9.93 -5.12
C ARG A 103 -9.37 10.82 -4.48
N LEU A 104 -8.14 10.31 -4.38
CA LEU A 104 -7.01 11.01 -3.76
C LEU A 104 -6.23 11.88 -4.76
N GLY A 105 -6.62 11.90 -6.04
CA GLY A 105 -5.93 12.67 -7.07
C GLY A 105 -4.47 12.25 -7.28
N LEU A 106 -4.17 10.96 -7.10
CA LEU A 106 -2.83 10.42 -7.25
C LEU A 106 -2.52 10.12 -8.72
N SER A 107 -1.28 10.33 -9.14
CA SER A 107 -0.81 9.93 -10.47
C SER A 107 -0.49 8.44 -10.48
N GLY A 108 -1.21 7.66 -11.30
CA GLY A 108 -0.98 6.23 -11.49
C GLY A 108 0.46 5.90 -11.94
N ARG A 109 1.07 6.74 -12.79
CA ARG A 109 2.47 6.58 -13.22
C ARG A 109 3.46 6.71 -12.07
N ARG A 110 3.27 7.69 -11.19
CA ARG A 110 4.15 7.90 -10.02
C ARG A 110 3.98 6.78 -9.01
N LEU A 111 2.74 6.36 -8.79
CA LEU A 111 2.44 5.25 -7.90
C LEU A 111 3.04 3.94 -8.40
N ALA A 112 2.89 3.64 -9.69
CA ALA A 112 3.53 2.49 -10.32
C ALA A 112 5.06 2.53 -10.18
N SER A 113 5.68 3.68 -10.43
CA SER A 113 7.14 3.85 -10.24
C SER A 113 7.54 3.53 -8.80
N LEU A 114 6.87 4.14 -7.81
CA LEU A 114 7.16 3.96 -6.39
C LEU A 114 7.04 2.49 -5.97
N VAL A 115 5.97 1.81 -6.39
CA VAL A 115 5.72 0.39 -6.06
C VAL A 115 6.77 -0.51 -6.71
N LEU A 116 7.03 -0.34 -8.01
CA LEU A 116 7.97 -1.17 -8.75
C LEU A 116 9.42 -1.01 -8.25
N GLU A 117 9.84 0.22 -7.97
CA GLU A 117 11.16 0.51 -7.38
C GLU A 117 11.33 -0.15 -6.01
N ARG A 118 10.28 -0.17 -5.19
CA ARG A 118 10.29 -0.87 -3.89
C ARG A 118 10.39 -2.38 -4.03
N LEU A 119 9.62 -2.96 -4.96
CA LEU A 119 9.67 -4.40 -5.22
C LEU A 119 11.04 -4.82 -5.78
N LEU A 120 11.65 -4.01 -6.65
CA LEU A 120 13.02 -4.20 -7.10
C LEU A 120 14.03 -4.12 -5.95
N ALA A 121 13.92 -3.10 -5.09
CA ALA A 121 14.81 -2.94 -3.94
C ALA A 121 14.73 -4.10 -2.94
N ARG A 122 13.55 -4.74 -2.82
CA ARG A 122 13.35 -5.96 -2.02
C ARG A 122 13.79 -7.24 -2.73
N GLY A 123 14.10 -7.17 -4.02
CA GLY A 123 14.48 -8.32 -4.85
C GLY A 123 13.31 -9.26 -5.18
N GLU A 124 12.06 -8.86 -4.94
CA GLU A 124 10.85 -9.62 -5.23
C GLU A 124 10.49 -9.63 -6.72
N VAL A 125 11.00 -8.63 -7.45
CA VAL A 125 10.77 -8.42 -8.88
C VAL A 125 12.11 -8.36 -9.61
N GLU A 126 12.11 -8.82 -10.86
CA GLU A 126 13.22 -8.70 -11.79
C GLU A 126 12.83 -7.79 -12.94
N LYS A 127 13.78 -6.97 -13.39
CA LYS A 127 13.61 -6.05 -14.51
C LYS A 127 14.21 -6.70 -15.75
N VAL A 128 13.39 -6.90 -16.78
CA VAL A 128 13.80 -7.43 -18.09
C VAL A 128 13.60 -6.32 -19.13
N GLU A 129 14.67 -5.93 -19.81
CA GLU A 129 14.58 -4.94 -20.88
C GLU A 129 13.98 -5.58 -22.13
N LEU A 130 12.87 -5.02 -22.63
CA LEU A 130 12.27 -5.42 -23.90
C LEU A 130 12.83 -4.52 -25.00
N ALA A 131 13.97 -4.92 -25.56
CA ALA A 131 14.70 -4.16 -26.58
C ALA A 131 13.82 -3.80 -27.80
N ASP A 132 12.84 -4.65 -28.14
CA ASP A 132 11.95 -4.47 -29.29
C ASP A 132 10.82 -3.44 -29.03
N LEU A 133 10.49 -3.18 -27.76
CA LEU A 133 9.38 -2.30 -27.36
C LEU A 133 9.87 -0.99 -26.71
N GLY A 134 11.17 -0.90 -26.36
CA GLY A 134 11.72 0.24 -25.63
C GLY A 134 11.14 0.39 -24.22
N GLU A 135 10.56 -0.68 -23.68
CA GLU A 135 9.93 -0.71 -22.36
C GLU A 135 10.61 -1.74 -21.44
N ASP A 136 10.48 -1.48 -20.14
CA ASP A 136 10.96 -2.37 -19.10
C ASP A 136 9.82 -3.26 -18.61
N LEU A 137 10.00 -4.58 -18.72
CA LEU A 137 9.09 -5.57 -18.15
C LEU A 137 9.52 -5.90 -16.73
N TYR A 138 8.59 -5.78 -15.79
CA TYR A 138 8.81 -6.15 -14.40
C TYR A 138 8.14 -7.50 -14.16
N VAL A 139 8.90 -8.50 -13.69
CA VAL A 139 8.42 -9.88 -13.47
C VAL A 139 8.61 -10.28 -12.01
N ALA A 140 7.56 -10.75 -11.35
CA ALA A 140 7.62 -11.22 -9.97
C ALA A 140 8.33 -12.58 -9.88
N LYS A 141 9.29 -12.73 -8.96
CA LYS A 141 10.10 -13.96 -8.79
C LYS A 141 9.34 -15.10 -8.13
N ASN A 142 8.48 -14.80 -7.15
CA ASN A 142 7.64 -15.78 -6.47
C ASN A 142 6.20 -15.66 -6.98
N GLN A 143 5.92 -16.26 -8.14
CA GLN A 143 4.55 -16.42 -8.61
C GLN A 143 3.79 -17.27 -7.58
N ARG A 144 2.81 -16.68 -6.90
CA ARG A 144 1.83 -17.46 -6.12
C ARG A 144 1.11 -18.40 -7.09
N SER A 145 0.74 -19.59 -6.63
CA SER A 145 0.06 -20.62 -7.42
C SER A 145 -1.25 -20.17 -8.10
N ASP A 146 -1.80 -19.02 -7.71
CA ASP A 146 -3.00 -18.39 -8.28
C ASP A 146 -2.69 -17.26 -9.30
N ALA A 147 -1.43 -17.06 -9.70
CA ALA A 147 -1.08 -16.07 -10.71
C ALA A 147 -1.68 -16.45 -12.08
N LYS A 148 -2.33 -15.50 -12.76
CA LYS A 148 -2.96 -15.72 -14.08
C LYS A 148 -1.96 -16.07 -15.18
N MET A 149 -0.69 -15.70 -15.00
CA MET A 149 0.39 -15.97 -15.93
C MET A 149 1.07 -17.31 -15.59
N THR A 150 0.83 -18.34 -16.40
CA THR A 150 1.62 -19.58 -16.37
C THR A 150 2.89 -19.38 -17.18
N ARG A 151 4.06 -19.52 -16.55
CA ARG A 151 5.37 -19.54 -17.23
C ARG A 151 5.38 -20.68 -18.26
N ARG A 152 5.25 -20.35 -19.55
CA ARG A 152 5.58 -21.28 -20.65
C ARG A 152 6.92 -20.85 -21.21
N GLU A 153 7.98 -21.55 -20.83
CA GLU A 153 9.22 -21.54 -21.60
C GLU A 153 8.91 -22.16 -22.97
N ILE A 154 8.89 -21.32 -24.00
CA ILE A 154 8.86 -21.80 -25.38
C ILE A 154 10.33 -21.96 -25.77
N SER A 155 10.86 -23.17 -25.64
CA SER A 155 12.09 -23.55 -26.33
C SER A 155 11.78 -23.53 -27.82
N LEU A 156 12.37 -22.58 -28.54
CA LEU A 156 12.47 -22.62 -29.99
C LEU A 156 13.65 -23.55 -30.32
N ASP A 157 13.34 -24.81 -30.59
CA ASP A 157 14.22 -25.71 -31.35
C ASP A 157 14.10 -25.44 -32.86
#